data_AF-A0A8E2ASZ0-F1
#
_entry.id   AF-A0A8E2ASZ0-F1
#
_cell.length_a   1.000
_cell.length_b   1.000
_cell.length_c   1.000
_cell.angle_alpha   90.00
_cell.angle_beta   90.00
_cell.angle_gamma   90.00
#
_symmetry.space_group_name_H-M   'P 1'
#
loop_
_entity.id
_entity.type
_entity.pdbx_description
1 polymer ?
#
loop_
_entity_poly.entity_id
_entity_poly.type
_entity_poly.pdbx_seq_one_letter_code
_entity_poly.pdbx_strand_id
1 'polypeptide(L)' 'CKRLKLKCDRRTPCGACLKRDTTNRCIYSQAAVEKVDVQSLHNRLMNVEGHLEQMTSGSPA' A
#
# COMPACT_ATOMS: atom_id res chain seq x y z
N CYS A 1 10.04 14.65 8.01
CA CYS A 1 11.23 14.31 7.19
C CYS A 1 11.42 15.17 5.94
N LYS A 2 10.45 15.27 5.02
CA LYS A 2 10.55 16.07 3.76
C LYS A 2 11.01 17.53 3.99
N ARG A 3 10.31 18.27 4.86
CA ARG A 3 10.65 19.66 5.23
C ARG A 3 12.08 19.82 5.76
N LEU A 4 12.53 18.84 6.55
CA LEU A 4 13.85 18.84 7.20
C LEU A 4 14.93 18.17 6.34
N LYS A 5 14.62 17.74 5.11
CA LYS A 5 15.51 17.02 4.20
C LYS A 5 16.17 15.77 4.84
N LEU A 6 15.44 15.06 5.71
CA LEU A 6 15.91 13.84 6.39
C LEU A 6 15.50 12.58 5.62
N LYS A 7 16.31 11.52 5.71
CA LYS A 7 15.91 10.17 5.30
C LYS A 7 14.72 9.69 6.15
N CYS A 8 13.70 9.16 5.48
CA CYS A 8 12.45 8.75 6.09
C CYS A 8 12.24 7.25 5.86
N ASP A 9 12.15 6.46 6.93
CA ASP A 9 11.90 5.01 6.89
C ASP A 9 10.44 4.65 6.60
N ARG A 10 9.56 5.65 6.41
CA ARG A 10 8.14 5.51 6.04
C ARG A 10 7.27 4.69 6.99
N ARG A 11 7.76 4.29 8.16
CA ARG A 11 6.92 3.79 9.26
C ARG A 11 6.10 4.94 9.83
N THR A 12 5.01 4.62 10.52
CA THR A 12 4.13 5.63 11.11
C THR A 12 3.98 5.40 12.61
N PRO A 13 4.57 6.27 13.46
CA PRO A 13 5.51 7.35 13.14
C PRO A 13 6.89 6.82 12.68
N CYS A 14 7.60 7.57 11.85
CA CYS A 14 8.90 7.13 11.35
C CYS A 14 9.98 7.26 12.44
N GLY A 15 11.03 6.44 12.37
CA GLY A 15 12.11 6.41 13.37
C GLY A 15 12.81 7.77 13.54
N ALA A 16 12.95 8.55 12.46
CA ALA A 16 13.53 9.90 12.54
C ALA A 16 12.66 10.91 13.30
N CYS A 17 11.33 10.78 13.23
CA CYS A 17 10.38 11.62 13.95
C CYS A 17 10.24 11.20 15.42
N LEU A 18 10.35 9.90 15.72
CA LEU A 18 10.43 9.38 17.09
C LEU A 18 11.64 9.93 17.85
N LYS A 19 12.85 9.81 17.29
CA LYS A 19 14.10 10.27 17.95
C LYS A 19 14.15 11.77 18.21
N ARG A 20 13.39 12.56 17.47
CA ARG A 20 13.35 14.03 17.55
C ARG A 20 12.12 14.55 18.30
N ASP A 21 11.32 13.67 18.88
CA ASP A 21 10.07 14.01 19.57
C ASP A 21 9.10 14.87 18.74
N THR A 22 8.99 14.53 17.45
CA THR A 22 8.11 15.25 16.50
C THR A 22 7.12 14.31 15.81
N THR A 23 6.70 13.25 16.51
CA THR A 23 5.73 12.26 16.04
C THR A 23 4.42 12.90 15.59
N ASN A 24 3.96 13.93 16.30
CA ASN A 24 2.76 14.72 16.01
C ASN A 24 2.79 15.37 14.61
N ARG A 25 4.00 15.61 14.07
CA ARG A 25 4.22 16.22 12.76
C ARG A 25 4.64 15.20 11.69
N CYS A 26 4.64 13.91 12.02
CA CYS A 26 4.96 12.81 11.12
C CYS A 26 3.74 12.39 10.30
N ILE A 27 3.26 13.31 9.47
CA ILE A 27 2.04 13.12 8.67
C ILE A 27 2.43 12.87 7.22
N TYR A 28 1.89 11.81 6.63
CA TYR A 28 2.00 11.51 5.21
C TYR A 28 0.74 12.00 4.50
N SER A 29 0.88 12.55 3.29
CA SER A 29 -0.27 12.89 2.45
C SER A 29 -1.04 11.62 2.06
N GLN A 30 -2.35 11.70 1.81
CA GLN A 30 -3.17 10.57 1.36
C GLN A 30 -2.57 9.88 0.11
N ALA A 31 -2.15 10.66 -0.88
CA ALA A 31 -1.44 10.16 -2.07
C ALA A 31 -0.11 9.41 -1.78
N ALA A 32 0.46 9.57 -0.58
CA ALA A 32 1.66 8.83 -0.14
C ALA A 32 1.32 7.58 0.68
N VAL A 33 0.11 7.52 1.26
CA VAL A 33 -0.43 6.36 1.98
C VAL A 33 -1.07 5.38 1.00
N GLU A 34 -1.77 5.89 -0.01
CA GLU A 34 -2.47 5.13 -1.04
C GLU A 34 -1.57 4.68 -2.20
N LYS A 35 -0.32 4.28 -1.92
CA LYS A 35 0.46 3.55 -2.92
C LYS A 35 -0.04 2.11 -2.97
N VAL A 36 -1.22 1.93 -3.56
CA VAL A 36 -1.68 0.64 -4.02
C VAL A 36 -0.78 0.24 -5.19
N ASP A 37 -0.08 -0.88 -5.04
CA ASP A 37 0.74 -1.42 -6.11
C ASP A 37 -0.17 -1.95 -7.23
N VAL A 38 -0.29 -1.18 -8.31
CA VAL A 38 -1.21 -1.47 -9.42
C VAL A 38 -0.89 -2.82 -10.06
N GLN A 39 0.39 -3.20 -10.13
CA GLN A 39 0.81 -4.48 -10.68
C GLN A 39 0.33 -5.65 -9.80
N SER A 40 0.47 -5.56 -8.49
CA SER A 40 -0.04 -6.55 -7.54
C SER A 40 -1.56 -6.66 -7.65
N LEU A 41 -2.28 -5.54 -7.80
CA LEU A 41 -3.72 -5.56 -7.99
C LEU A 41 -4.13 -6.25 -9.30
N HIS A 42 -3.47 -5.92 -10.42
CA HIS A 42 -3.70 -6.55 -11.71
C HIS A 42 -3.49 -8.06 -11.66
N ASN A 43 -2.38 -8.51 -11.06
CA ASN A 43 -2.09 -9.94 -10.92
C ASN A 43 -3.15 -10.67 -10.09
N ARG A 44 -3.65 -10.04 -9.01
CA ARG A 44 -4.73 -10.59 -8.18
C ARG A 44 -6.03 -10.68 -8.95
N LEU A 45 -6.37 -9.67 -9.75
CA LEU A 45 -7.57 -9.67 -10.60
C LEU A 45 -7.51 -10.79 -11.63
N MET A 46 -6.41 -10.91 -12.38
CA MET A 46 -6.24 -12.01 -13.35
C MET A 46 -6.43 -13.39 -12.72
N ASN A 47 -5.91 -13.60 -11.51
CA ASN A 47 -6.05 -14.87 -10.82
C ASN A 47 -7.48 -15.14 -10.34
N VAL A 48 -8.19 -14.10 -9.87
CA VAL A 48 -9.60 -14.21 -9.47
C VAL A 48 -10.48 -14.49 -10.69
N GLU A 49 -10.25 -13.79 -11.79
CA GLU A 49 -10.98 -13.98 -13.06
C GLU A 49 -10.77 -15.39 -13.60
N GLY A 50 -9.54 -15.89 -13.62
CA GLY A 50 -9.25 -17.26 -14.06
C GLY A 50 -9.91 -18.33 -13.17
N HIS A 51 -9.98 -18.13 -11.86
CA HIS A 51 -10.71 -19.05 -10.97
C HIS A 51 -12.23 -18.99 -11.19
N LEU A 52 -12.79 -17.80 -11.44
CA LEU A 52 -14.21 -17.67 -11.75
C LEU A 52 -14.56 -18.42 -13.03
N GLU A 53 -13.77 -18.27 -14.09
CA GLU A 53 -13.97 -18.99 -15.36
C GLU A 53 -13.95 -20.52 -15.17
N GLN A 54 -13.04 -21.04 -14.35
CA GLN A 54 -12.96 -22.48 -14.03
C GLN A 54 -14.18 -22.96 -13.24
N MET A 55 -14.66 -22.18 -12.27
CA MET A 55 -15.85 -22.55 -11.49
C MET A 55 -17.13 -22.48 -12.34
N THR A 56 -17.24 -21.50 -13.24
CA THR A 56 -18.45 -21.32 -14.07
C THR A 56 -18.51 -22.28 -15.26
N SER A 57 -17.37 -22.74 -15.77
CA SER A 57 -17.31 -23.72 -16.88
C SER A 57 -17.61 -25.15 -16.44
N GLY A 58 -17.60 -25.44 -15.13
CA GLY A 58 -17.86 -26.75 -14.55
C GLY A 58 -19.27 -26.98 -13.97
N SER A 59 -20.21 -26.03 -14.11
CA SER A 59 -21.57 -26.19 -13.57
C SER A 59 -22.53 -26.69 -14.67
N PRO A 60 -22.81 -28.01 -14.78
CA PRO A 60 -24.00 -28.45 -15.49
C PRO A 60 -25.23 -27.91 -14.73
N ALA A 61 -26.19 -27.37 -15.48
CA ALA A 61 -27.50 -26.97 -14.99
C ALA A 61 -28.31 -28.18 -14.49
#